data_AF-A0A7W8HSK2-F1
#
_entry.id   AF-A0A7W8HSK2-F1
#
_cell.length_a   1.000
_cell.length_b   1.000
_cell.length_c   1.000
_cell.angle_alpha   90.00
_cell.angle_beta   90.00
_cell.angle_gamma   90.00
#
_symmetry.space_group_name_H-M   'P 1'
#
loop_
_entity.id
_entity.type
_entity.pdbx_description
1 polymer ?
#
loop_
_entity_poly.entity_id
_entity_poly.type
_entity_poly.pdbx_seq_one_letter_code
_entity_poly.pdbx_strand_id
1 'polypeptide(L)'
;MVELKRAGATCETFVQGSPLTVMSGIDAYFLALKQPVPNSIDQRAKDSIGKLIKQHAAYICSTKLVKAQNNYIRAAATYMESKPAEWPDAPWIDFPQWCQDPACAEY
;
A
#
# COMPACT_ATOMS: atom_id res chain seq x y z
N MET A 1 13.74 21.13 -17.35
CA MET A 1 14.76 20.72 -16.36
C MET A 1 14.19 20.71 -14.94
N VAL A 2 13.72 21.84 -14.40
CA VAL A 2 13.12 21.93 -13.06
C VAL A 2 11.92 20.98 -12.87
N GLU A 3 10.91 21.06 -13.76
CA GLU A 3 9.73 20.17 -13.66
C GLU A 3 10.07 18.69 -13.80
N LEU A 4 11.07 18.35 -14.61
CA LEU A 4 11.54 16.97 -14.75
C LEU A 4 12.22 16.47 -13.45
N LYS A 5 13.04 17.31 -12.79
CA LYS A 5 13.62 17.00 -11.47
C LYS A 5 12.53 16.84 -10.40
N ARG A 6 11.54 17.73 -10.38
CA ARG A 6 10.38 17.64 -9.47
C ARG A 6 9.59 16.36 -9.68
N ALA A 7 9.26 16.03 -10.93
CA ALA A 7 8.54 14.80 -11.26
C ALA A 7 9.36 13.56 -10.87
N GLY A 8 10.64 13.50 -11.23
CA GLY A 8 11.46 12.34 -10.87
C GLY A 8 11.69 12.18 -9.37
N ALA A 9 11.86 13.28 -8.62
CA ALA A 9 11.90 13.22 -7.16
C ALA A 9 10.58 12.74 -6.55
N THR A 10 9.45 13.09 -7.16
CA THR A 10 8.12 12.62 -6.74
C THR A 10 7.93 11.13 -7.03
N CYS A 11 8.47 10.64 -8.15
CA CYS A 11 8.30 9.27 -8.63
C CYS A 11 9.39 8.30 -8.14
N GLU A 12 10.45 8.79 -7.49
CA GLU A 12 11.68 8.04 -7.19
C GLU A 12 11.44 6.68 -6.53
N THR A 13 10.52 6.61 -5.57
CA THR A 13 10.24 5.37 -4.82
C THR A 13 9.20 4.46 -5.48
N PHE A 14 8.58 4.90 -6.57
CA PHE A 14 7.42 4.22 -7.16
C PHE A 14 7.72 3.59 -8.53
N VAL A 15 8.79 4.01 -9.21
CA VAL A 15 9.16 3.49 -10.53
C VAL A 15 10.52 2.80 -10.49
N GLN A 16 10.74 1.84 -11.38
CA GLN A 16 12.02 1.14 -11.50
C GLN A 16 13.10 2.04 -12.13
N GLY A 17 14.36 1.76 -11.80
CA GLY A 17 15.51 2.38 -12.48
C GLY A 17 15.91 3.77 -11.95
N SER A 18 15.35 4.24 -10.82
CA SER A 18 15.68 5.50 -10.15
C SER A 18 15.73 6.72 -11.09
N PRO A 19 14.61 7.42 -11.30
CA PRO A 19 14.56 8.67 -12.05
C PRO A 19 15.68 9.66 -11.68
N LEU A 20 16.03 9.77 -10.39
CA LEU A 20 17.09 10.68 -9.96
C LEU A 20 18.47 10.31 -10.51
N THR A 21 18.80 9.02 -10.62
CA THR A 21 20.11 8.59 -11.15
C THR A 21 20.30 8.96 -12.62
N VAL A 22 19.26 8.82 -13.44
CA VAL A 22 19.30 9.16 -14.88
C VAL A 22 19.31 10.67 -15.13
N MET A 23 19.06 11.50 -14.10
CA MET A 23 19.04 12.96 -14.17
C MET A 23 20.32 13.63 -13.64
N SER A 24 21.39 12.87 -13.38
CA SER A 24 22.67 13.40 -12.90
C SER A 24 23.26 14.52 -13.78
N GLY A 25 23.01 14.50 -15.09
CA GLY A 25 23.40 15.56 -16.01
C GLY A 25 22.72 16.91 -15.73
N ILE A 26 21.49 16.91 -15.21
CA ILE A 26 20.80 18.14 -14.78
C ILE A 26 21.48 18.70 -13.52
N ASP A 27 21.90 17.84 -12.60
CA ASP A 27 22.59 18.27 -11.37
C ASP A 27 23.93 18.91 -11.70
N ALA A 28 24.69 18.32 -12.62
CA ALA A 28 25.94 18.87 -13.12
C ALA A 28 25.75 20.25 -13.78
N TYR A 29 24.65 20.44 -14.52
CA TYR A 29 24.31 21.72 -15.15
C TYR A 29 24.09 22.84 -14.10
N PHE A 30 23.27 22.59 -13.06
CA PHE A 30 23.05 23.59 -12.01
C PHE A 30 24.31 23.87 -11.19
N LEU A 31 25.13 22.83 -10.93
CA LEU A 31 26.41 22.98 -10.24
C LEU A 31 27.37 23.87 -11.05
N ALA A 32 27.47 23.68 -12.36
CA ALA A 32 28.30 24.51 -13.24
C ALA A 32 27.86 25.98 -13.25
N LEU A 33 26.55 26.23 -13.11
CA LEU A 33 25.99 27.58 -12.98
C LEU A 33 26.14 28.18 -11.56
N LYS A 34 26.70 27.44 -10.60
CA LYS A 34 26.75 27.81 -9.17
C LYS A 34 25.36 28.14 -8.62
N GLN A 35 24.33 27.43 -9.10
CA GLN A 35 22.95 27.56 -8.67
C GLN A 35 22.53 26.35 -7.84
N PRO A 36 21.54 26.51 -6.93
CA PRO A 36 20.99 25.37 -6.22
C PRO A 36 20.29 24.41 -7.20
N VAL A 37 20.47 23.11 -6.98
CA VAL A 37 19.74 22.09 -7.72
C VAL A 37 18.26 22.13 -7.30
N PRO A 38 17.33 22.34 -8.24
CA PRO A 38 15.90 22.34 -7.92
C PRO A 38 15.45 20.92 -7.53
N ASN A 39 14.98 20.75 -6.30
CA ASN A 39 14.41 19.50 -5.82
C ASN A 39 13.21 19.74 -4.89
N SER A 40 12.10 20.20 -5.47
CA SER A 40 10.80 20.23 -4.78
C SER A 40 9.99 19.02 -5.23
N ILE A 41 9.51 18.23 -4.29
CA ILE A 41 8.55 17.15 -4.56
C ILE A 41 7.18 17.79 -4.84
N ASP A 42 6.44 17.25 -5.81
CA ASP A 42 5.02 17.58 -5.95
C ASP A 42 4.21 16.88 -4.85
N GLN A 43 4.01 17.58 -3.74
CA GLN A 43 3.36 17.02 -2.57
C GLN A 43 1.94 16.53 -2.87
N ARG A 44 1.17 17.24 -3.71
CA ARG A 44 -0.19 16.83 -4.09
C ARG A 44 -0.18 15.50 -4.84
N ALA A 45 0.75 15.34 -5.79
CA ALA A 45 0.89 14.11 -6.55
C ALA A 45 1.35 12.96 -5.63
N LYS A 46 2.33 13.21 -4.75
CA LYS A 46 2.80 12.23 -3.76
C LYS A 46 1.69 11.76 -2.83
N ASP A 47 0.86 12.68 -2.33
CA ASP A 47 -0.27 12.36 -1.46
C ASP A 47 -1.33 11.54 -2.20
N SER A 48 -1.60 11.89 -3.47
CA SER A 48 -2.54 11.15 -4.32
C SER A 48 -2.05 9.72 -4.59
N ILE A 49 -0.77 9.54 -4.92
CA ILE A 49 -0.13 8.22 -5.09
C ILE A 49 -0.23 7.44 -3.78
N GLY A 50 0.09 8.08 -2.64
CA GLY A 50 -0.01 7.46 -1.32
C GLY A 50 -1.43 6.97 -1.00
N LYS A 51 -2.46 7.76 -1.33
CA LYS A 51 -3.86 7.36 -1.16
C LYS A 51 -4.21 6.15 -2.01
N LEU A 52 -3.81 6.13 -3.28
CA LEU A 52 -4.06 5.00 -4.19
C LEU A 52 -3.37 3.71 -3.72
N ILE A 53 -2.13 3.80 -3.25
CA ILE A 53 -1.40 2.65 -2.69
C ILE A 53 -2.13 2.11 -1.45
N LYS A 54 -2.56 2.99 -0.54
CA LYS A 54 -3.31 2.60 0.67
C LYS A 54 -4.65 1.94 0.31
N GLN A 55 -5.38 2.49 -0.65
CA GLN A 55 -6.62 1.92 -1.19
C GLN A 55 -6.41 0.50 -1.72
N HIS A 56 -5.40 0.32 -2.56
CA HIS A 56 -5.11 -1.00 -3.12
C HIS A 56 -4.64 -2.01 -2.05
N ALA A 57 -3.83 -1.57 -1.10
CA ALA A 57 -3.41 -2.40 0.03
C ALA A 57 -4.60 -2.82 0.90
N ALA A 58 -5.52 -1.89 1.22
CA ALA A 58 -6.73 -2.18 1.97
C ALA A 58 -7.60 -3.23 1.25
N TYR A 59 -7.84 -3.05 -0.05
CA TYR A 59 -8.55 -4.02 -0.88
C TYR A 59 -7.94 -5.43 -0.80
N ILE A 60 -6.62 -5.56 -1.03
CA ILE A 60 -5.91 -6.85 -0.96
C ILE A 60 -6.09 -7.50 0.43
N CYS A 61 -5.92 -6.72 1.49
CA CYS A 61 -6.05 -7.21 2.86
C CYS A 61 -7.49 -7.68 3.14
N SER A 62 -8.49 -6.89 2.78
CA SER A 62 -9.91 -7.25 2.95
C SER A 62 -10.27 -8.54 2.23
N THR A 63 -9.83 -8.73 0.98
CA THR A 63 -10.06 -9.98 0.24
C THR A 63 -9.42 -11.18 0.96
N LYS A 64 -8.19 -11.03 1.47
CA LYS A 64 -7.51 -12.09 2.23
C LYS A 64 -8.22 -12.40 3.55
N LEU A 65 -8.67 -11.38 4.27
CA LEU A 65 -9.38 -11.53 5.54
C LEU A 65 -10.72 -12.24 5.36
N VAL A 66 -11.52 -11.87 4.36
CA VAL A 66 -12.77 -12.58 4.02
C VAL A 66 -12.52 -14.06 3.73
N LYS A 67 -11.48 -14.38 2.96
CA LYS A 67 -11.11 -15.77 2.70
C LYS A 67 -10.72 -16.51 3.99
N ALA A 68 -9.91 -15.88 4.84
CA ALA A 68 -9.48 -16.46 6.12
C ALA A 68 -10.66 -16.68 7.07
N GLN A 69 -11.59 -15.72 7.17
CA GLN A 69 -12.84 -15.87 7.92
C GLN A 69 -13.65 -17.08 7.47
N ASN A 70 -13.90 -17.19 6.17
CA ASN A 70 -14.69 -18.29 5.63
C ASN A 70 -14.02 -19.65 5.90
N ASN A 71 -12.69 -19.70 5.84
CA ASN A 71 -11.94 -20.89 6.21
C ASN A 71 -12.06 -21.21 7.70
N TYR A 72 -11.96 -20.19 8.56
CA TYR A 72 -12.11 -20.34 10.00
C TYR A 72 -13.49 -20.87 10.37
N ILE A 73 -14.56 -20.28 9.83
CA ILE A 73 -15.94 -20.70 10.11
C ILE A 73 -16.14 -22.17 9.76
N ARG A 74 -15.64 -22.62 8.60
CA ARG A 74 -15.71 -24.04 8.22
C ARG A 74 -14.90 -24.94 9.16
N ALA A 75 -13.67 -24.54 9.49
CA ALA A 75 -12.82 -25.30 10.39
C ALA A 75 -13.41 -25.39 11.81
N ALA A 76 -13.99 -24.30 12.30
CA ALA A 76 -14.67 -24.24 13.59
C ALA A 76 -15.89 -25.16 13.62
N ALA A 77 -16.70 -25.17 12.56
CA ALA A 77 -17.84 -26.10 12.45
C ALA A 77 -17.38 -27.57 12.47
N THR A 78 -16.39 -27.93 11.65
CA THR A 78 -15.83 -29.30 11.64
C THR A 78 -15.22 -29.68 12.99
N TYR A 79 -14.54 -28.75 13.65
CA TYR A 79 -14.01 -28.96 15.00
C TYR A 79 -15.14 -29.24 16.00
N MET A 80 -16.21 -28.44 15.98
CA MET A 80 -17.34 -28.63 16.88
C MET A 80 -18.05 -29.98 16.67
N GLU A 81 -18.09 -30.49 15.44
CA GLU A 81 -18.67 -31.80 15.11
C GLU A 81 -17.79 -32.99 15.55
N SER A 82 -16.47 -32.80 15.62
CA SER A 82 -15.50 -33.89 15.81
C SER A 82 -14.70 -33.84 17.11
N LYS A 83 -14.82 -32.76 17.89
CA LYS A 83 -14.04 -32.60 19.13
C LYS A 83 -14.48 -33.60 20.21
N PRO A 84 -13.53 -34.10 21.03
CA PRO A 84 -13.82 -34.76 22.29
C PRO A 84 -14.64 -33.86 23.24
N ALA A 85 -15.40 -34.47 24.16
CA ALA A 85 -16.29 -33.74 25.06
C ALA A 85 -15.53 -32.82 26.04
N GLU A 86 -14.30 -33.21 26.42
CA GLU A 86 -13.42 -32.44 27.30
C GLU A 86 -12.77 -31.22 26.63
N TRP A 87 -12.82 -31.11 25.31
CA TRP A 87 -12.21 -29.99 24.58
C TRP A 87 -13.13 -28.77 24.56
N PRO A 88 -12.57 -27.55 24.70
CA PRO A 88 -13.38 -26.33 24.70
C PRO A 88 -14.04 -26.11 23.34
N ASP A 89 -15.06 -25.27 23.30
CA ASP A 89 -15.68 -24.87 22.03
C ASP A 89 -14.73 -24.01 21.20
N ALA A 90 -14.93 -23.98 19.89
CA ALA A 90 -14.17 -23.10 19.01
C ALA A 90 -14.37 -21.63 19.46
N PRO A 91 -13.30 -20.82 19.52
CA PRO A 91 -13.42 -19.47 20.03
C PRO A 91 -14.36 -18.62 19.17
N TRP A 92 -15.21 -17.82 19.81
CA TRP A 92 -16.01 -16.84 19.09
C TRP A 92 -15.11 -15.71 18.59
N ILE A 93 -15.24 -15.36 17.31
CA ILE A 93 -14.52 -14.24 16.70
C ILE A 93 -15.54 -13.32 16.06
N ASP A 94 -15.56 -12.07 16.49
CA ASP A 94 -16.35 -11.03 15.83
C ASP A 94 -15.59 -10.53 14.61
N PHE A 95 -16.12 -10.82 13.43
CA PHE A 95 -15.53 -10.43 12.17
C PHE A 95 -16.23 -9.18 11.66
N PRO A 96 -15.55 -8.02 11.65
CA PRO A 96 -16.14 -6.83 11.07
C PRO A 96 -16.36 -7.03 9.57
N GLN A 97 -17.30 -6.28 9.00
CA GLN A 97 -17.48 -6.25 7.55
C GLN A 97 -16.27 -5.58 6.91
N TRP A 98 -15.35 -6.38 6.35
CA TRP A 98 -14.23 -5.84 5.60
C TRP A 98 -14.72 -5.34 4.26
N CYS A 99 -14.61 -4.02 4.06
CA CYS A 99 -14.90 -3.38 2.81
C CYS A 99 -14.02 -4.00 1.69
N GLN A 100 -14.66 -4.60 0.67
CA GLN A 100 -13.99 -5.24 -0.47
C GLN A 100 -13.90 -4.34 -1.70
N ASP A 101 -14.22 -3.06 -1.57
CA ASP A 101 -14.13 -2.09 -2.66
C ASP A 101 -12.69 -1.54 -2.80
N PRO A 102 -12.16 -1.36 -4.01
CA PRO A 102 -10.93 -0.61 -4.23
C PRO A 102 -10.91 0.80 -3.58
N ALA A 103 -12.08 1.40 -3.32
CA ALA A 103 -12.23 2.71 -2.69
C ALA A 103 -12.21 2.71 -1.15
N CYS A 104 -12.04 1.56 -0.48
CA CYS A 104 -12.20 1.43 0.98
C CYS A 104 -11.24 2.24 1.87
N ALA A 105 -10.30 3.04 1.34
CA ALA A 105 -9.43 3.85 2.20
C ALA A 105 -10.13 5.00 2.93
N GLU A 106 -11.42 5.23 2.67
CA GLU A 106 -12.24 6.21 3.40
C GLU A 106 -13.16 5.56 4.46
N TYR A 107 -13.14 4.23 4.59
CA TYR A 107 -13.88 3.47 5.61
C TYR A 107 -13.03 3.15 6.84
#